data_AF-A0A3C1IEL4-F1
#
_entry.id   AF-A0A3C1IEL4-F1
#
_cell.length_a   1.000
_cell.length_b   1.000
_cell.length_c   1.000
_cell.angle_alpha   90.00
_cell.angle_beta   90.00
_cell.angle_gamma   90.00
#
_symmetry.space_group_name_H-M   'P 1'
#
loop_
_entity.id
_entity.type
_entity.pdbx_description
1 polymer ?
#
loop_
_entity_poly.entity_id
_entity_poly.type
_entity_poly.pdbx_seq_one_letter_code
_entity_poly.pdbx_strand_id
1 'polypeptide(L)'
;WDFKPVQREMTLRIGETGLAFYEAYNPTDRPVAGSASYNVAPFDAGGFFAKIDCFCFEEQVLQPGERVQMPVTFYVDPAIVEDRDAKYAKSITLSYTFYEIELPQEAQAALLQPERTKIN
;
A
#
# COMPACT_ATOMS: atom_id res chain seq x y z
N TRP A 1 -0.31 12.61 7.88
CA TRP A 1 -1.02 12.01 6.73
C TRP A 1 -2.30 11.30 7.17
N ASP A 2 -3.10 10.84 6.24
CA ASP A 2 -4.21 9.90 6.43
C ASP A 2 -4.02 8.74 5.44
N PHE A 3 -4.02 7.50 5.94
CA PHE A 3 -3.90 6.30 5.11
C PHE A 3 -5.00 5.32 5.52
N LYS A 4 -5.86 4.97 4.57
CA LYS A 4 -7.02 4.13 4.85
C LYS A 4 -7.39 3.24 3.66
N PRO A 5 -7.93 2.04 3.91
CA PRO A 5 -8.54 1.26 2.85
C PRO A 5 -9.80 1.97 2.35
N VAL A 6 -9.99 1.98 1.03
CA VAL A 6 -11.25 2.43 0.42
C VAL A 6 -12.36 1.41 0.70
N GLN A 7 -11.99 0.13 0.79
CA GLN A 7 -12.90 -0.98 1.10
C GLN A 7 -12.30 -1.83 2.22
N ARG A 8 -13.02 -1.97 3.34
CA ARG A 8 -12.54 -2.72 4.52
C ARG A 8 -12.72 -4.23 4.39
N GLU A 9 -13.75 -4.65 3.67
CA GLU A 9 -14.12 -6.05 3.48
C GLU A 9 -14.48 -6.26 2.02
N MET A 10 -14.08 -7.39 1.47
CA MET A 10 -14.51 -7.84 0.15
C MET A 10 -14.72 -9.35 0.16
N THR A 11 -15.72 -9.79 -0.59
CA THR A 11 -15.99 -11.22 -0.80
C THR A 11 -15.51 -11.58 -2.19
N LEU A 12 -14.59 -12.54 -2.27
CA LEU A 12 -14.02 -13.06 -3.50
C LEU A 12 -14.19 -14.57 -3.52
N ARG A 13 -14.29 -15.18 -4.70
CA ARG A 13 -14.21 -16.63 -4.80
C ARG A 13 -12.75 -17.05 -4.78
N ILE A 14 -12.51 -18.20 -4.18
CA ILE A 14 -11.19 -18.82 -4.16
C ILE A 14 -10.76 -19.11 -5.62
N GLY A 15 -9.52 -18.74 -5.97
CA GLY A 15 -9.04 -18.78 -7.36
C GLY A 15 -9.38 -17.55 -8.20
N GLU A 16 -9.97 -16.50 -7.62
CA GLU A 16 -10.15 -15.21 -8.28
C GLU A 16 -9.07 -14.19 -7.84
N THR A 17 -8.69 -13.32 -8.77
CA THR A 17 -7.84 -12.16 -8.47
C THR A 17 -8.67 -11.05 -7.86
N GLY A 18 -8.30 -10.61 -6.66
CA GLY A 18 -8.85 -9.47 -5.97
C GLY A 18 -8.10 -8.17 -6.30
N LEU A 19 -8.84 -7.06 -6.30
CA LEU A 19 -8.28 -5.71 -6.42
C LEU A 19 -8.81 -4.84 -5.28
N ALA A 20 -7.92 -4.50 -4.35
CA ALA A 20 -8.20 -3.55 -3.27
C ALA A 20 -7.64 -2.16 -3.62
N PHE A 21 -8.25 -1.11 -3.07
CA PHE A 21 -7.72 0.24 -3.18
C PHE A 21 -7.45 0.82 -1.80
N TYR A 22 -6.29 1.45 -1.65
CA TYR A 22 -5.91 2.23 -0.48
C TYR A 22 -5.79 3.70 -0.86
N GLU A 23 -6.24 4.60 0.00
CA GLU A 23 -6.09 6.04 -0.18
C GLU A 23 -5.04 6.55 0.79
N ALA A 24 -4.06 7.29 0.27
CA ALA A 24 -3.14 8.10 1.06
C ALA A 24 -3.38 9.58 0.80
N TYR A 25 -3.42 10.38 1.87
CA TYR A 25 -3.65 11.81 1.84
C TYR A 25 -2.61 12.53 2.69
N ASN A 26 -2.01 13.58 2.13
CA ASN A 26 -1.17 14.51 2.87
C ASN A 26 -1.96 15.76 3.29
N PRO A 27 -2.40 15.90 4.56
CA PRO A 27 -3.09 17.08 5.05
C PRO A 27 -2.16 18.24 5.43
N THR A 28 -0.83 18.05 5.30
CA THR A 28 0.16 19.06 5.71
C THR A 28 0.45 20.05 4.58
N ASP A 29 1.14 21.13 4.93
CA ASP A 29 1.62 22.18 4.03
C ASP A 29 3.02 21.90 3.45
N ARG A 30 3.60 20.74 3.77
CA ARG A 30 4.91 20.28 3.28
C ARG A 30 4.79 18.93 2.57
N PRO A 31 5.68 18.62 1.62
CA PRO A 31 5.75 17.28 1.06
C PRO A 31 6.15 16.27 2.13
N VAL A 32 5.56 15.08 2.07
CA VAL A 32 5.78 13.97 3.00
C VAL A 32 6.16 12.73 2.21
N ALA A 33 7.19 12.03 2.65
CA ALA A 33 7.56 10.72 2.10
C ALA A 33 7.08 9.59 3.02
N GLY A 34 6.62 8.52 2.41
CA GLY A 34 6.09 7.35 3.09
C GLY A 34 6.57 6.05 2.53
N SER A 35 6.78 5.07 3.41
CA SER A 35 6.96 3.67 3.02
C SER A 35 5.90 2.80 3.68
N ALA A 36 5.39 1.80 2.96
CA ALA A 36 4.37 0.88 3.45
C ALA A 36 4.98 -0.49 3.76
N SER A 37 4.78 -0.99 4.97
CA SER A 37 4.96 -2.42 5.26
C SER A 37 3.61 -3.10 5.33
N TYR A 38 3.56 -4.37 4.94
CA TYR A 38 2.34 -5.16 4.99
C TYR A 38 2.52 -6.43 5.82
N ASN A 39 1.41 -6.95 6.32
CA ASN A 39 1.32 -8.23 7.00
C ASN A 39 0.03 -8.95 6.58
N VAL A 40 0.09 -10.27 6.45
CA VAL A 40 -1.08 -11.12 6.15
C VAL A 40 -1.36 -12.03 7.34
N ALA A 41 -2.63 -12.12 7.73
CA ALA A 41 -3.08 -13.00 8.81
C ALA A 41 -4.37 -13.75 8.41
N PRO A 42 -4.58 -15.01 8.85
CA PRO A 42 -3.65 -15.85 9.60
C PRO A 42 -2.45 -16.31 8.73
N PHE A 43 -1.33 -16.64 9.39
CA PHE A 43 -0.09 -17.02 8.69
C PHE A 43 -0.28 -18.23 7.78
N ASP A 44 -1.06 -19.22 8.22
CA ASP A 44 -1.36 -20.44 7.46
C ASP A 44 -2.08 -20.14 6.13
N ALA A 45 -2.92 -19.09 6.10
CA ALA A 45 -3.55 -18.62 4.87
C ALA A 45 -2.65 -17.69 4.04
N GLY A 46 -1.63 -17.10 4.67
CA GLY A 46 -0.67 -16.21 4.02
C GLY A 46 0.14 -16.90 2.92
N GLY A 47 0.43 -18.20 3.07
CA GLY A 47 1.11 -18.99 2.03
C GLY A 47 0.33 -19.14 0.72
N PHE A 48 -0.99 -19.00 0.78
CA PHE A 48 -1.89 -19.07 -0.38
C PHE A 48 -2.29 -17.68 -0.89
N PHE A 49 -1.93 -16.62 -0.16
CA PHE A 49 -2.20 -15.25 -0.54
C PHE A 49 -1.03 -14.69 -1.33
N ALA A 50 -1.13 -14.73 -2.66
CA ALA A 50 -0.15 -14.18 -3.55
C ALA A 50 -0.48 -12.72 -3.85
N LYS A 51 0.34 -11.80 -3.34
CA LYS A 51 0.26 -10.39 -3.72
C LYS A 51 0.97 -10.21 -5.06
N ILE A 52 0.22 -9.85 -6.10
CA ILE A 52 0.72 -9.77 -7.48
C ILE A 52 1.48 -8.46 -7.69
N ASP A 53 0.94 -7.34 -7.20
CA ASP A 53 1.55 -6.02 -7.34
C ASP A 53 1.59 -5.28 -5.99
N CYS A 54 2.71 -4.62 -5.74
CA CYS A 54 3.09 -4.18 -4.41
C CYS A 54 3.71 -2.78 -4.41
N PHE A 55 2.89 -1.78 -4.09
CA PHE A 55 3.36 -0.41 -3.77
C PHE A 55 4.26 -0.33 -2.52
N CYS A 56 4.43 -1.41 -1.74
CA CYS A 56 5.20 -1.36 -0.48
C CYS A 56 6.67 -1.01 -0.66
N PHE A 57 7.25 -1.26 -1.82
CA PHE A 57 8.67 -1.07 -2.04
C PHE A 57 9.02 0.27 -2.68
N GLU A 58 8.02 1.06 -3.10
CA GLU A 58 8.26 2.37 -3.68
C GLU A 58 7.92 3.45 -2.67
N GLU A 59 8.92 4.22 -2.28
CA GLU A 59 8.76 5.43 -1.46
C GLU A 59 7.78 6.38 -2.14
N GLN A 60 6.67 6.70 -1.47
CA GLN A 60 5.66 7.60 -2.02
C GLN A 60 5.89 9.00 -1.45
N VAL A 61 6.19 9.95 -2.32
CA VAL A 61 6.28 11.37 -1.97
C VAL A 61 4.95 12.02 -2.31
N LEU A 62 4.22 12.48 -1.29
CA LEU A 62 2.96 13.20 -1.44
C LEU A 62 3.17 14.69 -1.22
N GLN A 63 2.77 15.49 -2.20
CA GLN A 63 2.76 16.95 -2.11
C GLN A 63 1.70 17.45 -1.11
N PRO A 64 1.80 18.72 -0.65
CA PRO A 64 0.80 19.32 0.23
C PRO A 64 -0.62 19.20 -0.34
N GLY A 65 -1.54 18.62 0.42
CA GLY A 65 -2.93 18.43 -0.01
C GLY A 65 -3.16 17.29 -1.02
N GLU A 66 -2.12 16.57 -1.44
CA GLU A 66 -2.24 15.53 -2.45
C GLU A 66 -2.91 14.27 -1.91
N ARG A 67 -3.77 13.67 -2.75
CA ARG A 67 -4.42 12.37 -2.51
C ARG A 67 -4.06 11.40 -3.62
N VAL A 68 -3.56 10.23 -3.26
CA VAL A 68 -3.23 9.15 -4.20
C VAL A 68 -4.02 7.90 -3.84
N GLN A 69 -4.53 7.22 -4.87
CA GLN A 69 -5.11 5.89 -4.73
C GLN A 69 -4.09 4.85 -5.18
N MET A 70 -3.80 3.91 -4.28
CA MET A 70 -2.87 2.80 -4.51
C MET A 70 -3.68 1.52 -4.69
N PRO A 71 -3.79 0.99 -5.93
CA PRO A 71 -4.36 -0.32 -6.17
C PRO A 71 -3.43 -1.41 -5.64
N VAL A 72 -4.02 -2.44 -5.04
CA VAL A 72 -3.33 -3.65 -4.57
C VAL A 72 -4.03 -4.84 -5.20
N THR A 73 -3.35 -5.47 -6.14
CA THR A 73 -3.81 -6.70 -6.79
C THR A 73 -3.29 -7.90 -6.02
N PHE A 74 -4.17 -8.82 -5.69
CA PHE A 74 -3.83 -10.04 -4.97
C PHE A 74 -4.62 -11.23 -5.50
N TYR A 75 -4.14 -12.42 -5.20
CA TYR A 75 -4.73 -13.68 -5.65
C TYR A 75 -4.74 -14.67 -4.49
N VAL A 76 -5.84 -15.40 -4.34
CA VAL A 76 -5.96 -16.46 -3.35
C VAL A 76 -5.90 -17.80 -4.06
N ASP A 77 -4.83 -18.55 -3.82
CA ASP A 77 -4.60 -19.85 -4.44
C ASP A 77 -5.68 -20.86 -3.99
N PRO A 78 -6.35 -21.55 -4.93
CA PRO A 78 -7.33 -22.56 -4.61
C PRO A 78 -6.82 -23.72 -3.78
N ALA A 79 -5.52 -23.99 -3.75
CA ALA A 79 -4.92 -24.98 -2.88
C ALA A 79 -5.20 -24.75 -1.38
N ILE A 80 -5.63 -23.54 -0.98
CA ILE A 80 -6.02 -23.25 0.42
C ILE A 80 -7.13 -24.18 0.93
N VAL A 81 -8.02 -24.68 0.05
CA VAL A 81 -9.11 -25.57 0.47
C VAL A 81 -8.66 -27.01 0.73
N GLU A 82 -7.53 -27.40 0.15
CA GLU A 82 -6.94 -28.74 0.31
C GLU A 82 -5.97 -28.80 1.49
N ASP A 83 -5.48 -27.64 1.94
CA ASP A 83 -4.57 -27.54 3.08
C ASP A 83 -5.25 -27.97 4.39
N ARG A 84 -4.49 -28.64 5.27
CA ARG A 84 -5.03 -29.18 6.52
C ARG A 84 -5.47 -28.08 7.48
N ASP A 85 -4.71 -26.99 7.53
CA ASP A 85 -4.80 -25.98 8.57
C ASP A 85 -5.45 -24.69 8.00
N ALA A 86 -5.08 -24.29 6.78
CA ALA A 86 -5.59 -23.09 6.11
C ALA A 86 -7.02 -23.22 5.57
N LYS A 87 -7.54 -24.44 5.31
CA LYS A 87 -8.93 -24.63 4.83
C LYS A 87 -10.01 -24.13 5.78
N TYR A 88 -9.69 -23.93 7.05
CA TYR A 88 -10.61 -23.39 8.05
C TYR A 88 -10.54 -21.85 8.15
N ALA A 89 -9.60 -21.21 7.44
CA ALA A 89 -9.50 -19.77 7.40
C ALA A 89 -10.69 -19.18 6.63
N LYS A 90 -11.63 -18.57 7.36
CA LYS A 90 -12.83 -17.93 6.77
C LYS A 90 -12.56 -16.50 6.30
N SER A 91 -11.49 -15.89 6.77
CA SER A 91 -11.13 -14.51 6.50
C SER A 91 -9.61 -14.37 6.46
N ILE A 92 -9.12 -13.66 5.45
CA ILE A 92 -7.71 -13.27 5.34
C ILE A 92 -7.65 -11.76 5.51
N THR A 93 -6.86 -11.32 6.48
CA THR A 93 -6.65 -9.90 6.79
C THR A 93 -5.32 -9.47 6.22
N LEU A 94 -5.37 -8.55 5.25
CA LEU A 94 -4.20 -7.83 4.76
C LEU A 94 -4.10 -6.50 5.50
N SER A 95 -3.12 -6.40 6.39
CA SER A 95 -2.85 -5.19 7.16
C SER A 95 -1.68 -4.44 6.53
N TYR A 96 -1.87 -3.15 6.28
CA TYR A 96 -0.79 -2.25 5.90
C TYR A 96 -0.52 -1.26 7.02
N THR A 97 0.75 -1.06 7.31
CA THR A 97 1.24 0.01 8.17
C THR A 97 2.08 0.92 7.31
N PHE A 98 1.66 2.17 7.18
CA PHE A 98 2.41 3.20 6.52
C PHE A 98 3.30 3.90 7.56
N TYR A 99 4.57 4.15 7.25
CA TYR A 99 5.55 4.85 8.10
C TYR A 99 6.10 6.08 7.40
N GLU A 100 6.03 7.24 8.06
CA GLU A 100 6.62 8.48 7.54
C GLU A 100 8.15 8.32 7.55
N ILE A 101 8.77 8.59 6.42
CA ILE A 101 10.22 8.55 6.24
C ILE A 101 10.73 9.94 5.88
N GLU A 102 12.05 10.13 5.97
CA GLU A 102 12.66 11.36 5.47
C GLU A 102 12.45 11.46 3.95
N LEU A 103 12.27 12.70 3.47
CA LEU A 103 12.13 12.95 2.04
C LEU A 103 13.37 12.40 1.30
N PRO A 104 13.21 11.68 0.18
CA PRO A 104 14.34 11.26 -0.63
C PRO A 104 15.18 12.46 -1.04
N GLN A 105 16.51 12.28 -1.13
CA GLN A 105 17.43 13.38 -1.42
C GLN A 105 17.11 14.10 -2.74
N GLU A 106 16.58 13.38 -3.72
CA GLU A 106 16.09 13.91 -5.00
C GLU A 106 14.87 14.84 -4.81
N ALA A 107 13.91 14.44 -3.97
CA ALA A 107 12.74 15.24 -3.63
C ALA A 107 13.14 16.49 -2.82
N GLN A 108 14.11 16.36 -1.91
CA GLN A 108 14.69 17.50 -1.20
C GLN A 108 15.39 18.47 -2.16
N ALA A 109 16.15 17.96 -3.13
CA ALA A 109 16.85 18.77 -4.12
C ALA A 109 15.88 19.53 -5.04
N ALA A 110 14.73 18.95 -5.39
CA ALA A 110 13.69 19.63 -6.16
C ALA A 110 13.04 20.80 -5.39
N LEU A 111 12.86 20.66 -4.07
CA LEU A 111 12.29 21.72 -3.22
C LEU A 111 13.26 22.88 -2.96
N LEU A 112 14.57 22.65 -3.07
CA LEU A 112 15.62 23.66 -2.86
C LEU A 112 15.94 24.49 -4.13
N GLN A 113 15.30 24.21 -5.27
CA GLN A 113 15.55 24.91 -6.54
C GLN A 113 14.63 26.10 -6.92
N PRO A 114 13.76 26.70 -6.08
CA PRO A 114 12.83 27.73 -6.56
C PRO A 114 13.48 29.07 -6.95
N GLU A 115 14.78 29.32 -6.67
CA GLU A 115 15.37 30.67 -6.78
C GLU A 115 16.50 30.88 -7.81
N ARG A 116 16.89 29.89 -8.62
CA ARG A 116 18.05 30.08 -9.54
C ARG A 116 17.78 30.59 -10.96
N THR A 117 16.53 30.88 -11.35
CA THR A 117 16.21 31.18 -12.76
C THR A 117 15.73 32.62 -13.04
N LYS A 118 15.94 33.59 -12.14
CA LYS A 118 15.63 35.00 -12.45
C LYS A 118 16.76 35.96 -12.06
N ILE A 119 17.87 35.88 -12.80
CA ILE A 119 18.80 37.01 -12.91
C ILE A 119 19.23 37.07 -14.38
N ASN A 120 18.50 37.86 -15.18
CA ASN A 120 18.96 38.36 -16.47
C ASN A 120 18.35 39.75 -16.66
#